data_AF-A0A7K7I7M5-F1
#
_entry.id   AF-A0A7K7I7M5-F1
#
_cell.length_a   1.000
_cell.length_b   1.000
_cell.length_c   1.000
_cell.angle_alpha   90.00
_cell.angle_beta   90.00
_cell.angle_gamma   90.00
#
_symmetry.space_group_name_H-M   'P 1'
#
loop_
_entity.id
_entity.type
_entity.pdbx_description
1 polymer ?
#
loop_
_entity_poly.entity_id
_entity_poly.type
_entity_poly.pdbx_seq_one_letter_code
_entity_poly.pdbx_strand_id
1 'polypeptide(L)'
;VSLMVLWIALVAEWLNVVLKWFLFGERPYWWIHESGLSEREQLPLRQFPATCETGPGDPSGHCMILGAALWPIVTALSKAMSRYTRSRLLRLIPFLLYILLLVAMGLSRIFVLAHFPHQVISGSLAGMALGWGLQRWPPNFLKVRFFLLTALGLLLSALALHGLATAAGLDLDW
;
A
#
# COMPACT_ATOMS: atom_id res chain seq x y z
N VAL A 1 -6.04 13.95 -13.56
CA VAL A 1 -5.74 13.43 -12.20
C VAL A 1 -6.39 12.08 -11.99
N SER A 2 -7.69 11.93 -12.21
CA SER A 2 -8.42 10.68 -11.95
C SER A 2 -7.84 9.44 -12.63
N LEU A 3 -7.57 9.47 -13.94
CA LEU A 3 -6.96 8.33 -14.64
C LEU A 3 -5.54 8.01 -14.14
N MET A 4 -4.80 9.02 -13.70
CA MET A 4 -3.48 8.83 -13.08
C MET A 4 -3.60 8.13 -11.73
N VAL A 5 -4.58 8.52 -10.90
CA VAL A 5 -4.85 7.86 -9.62
C VAL A 5 -5.16 6.37 -9.83
N LEU A 6 -6.05 6.06 -10.77
CA LEU A 6 -6.41 4.67 -11.09
C LEU A 6 -5.21 3.86 -11.61
N TRP A 7 -4.42 4.45 -12.51
CA TRP A 7 -3.21 3.84 -13.03
C TRP A 7 -2.20 3.52 -11.92
N ILE A 8 -1.91 4.50 -11.07
CA ILE A 8 -0.95 4.35 -9.98
C ILE A 8 -1.46 3.34 -8.95
N ALA A 9 -2.74 3.37 -8.60
CA ALA A 9 -3.34 2.42 -7.67
C ALA A 9 -3.25 0.98 -8.20
N LEU A 10 -3.54 0.75 -9.50
CA LEU A 10 -3.43 -0.57 -10.11
C LEU A 10 -2.02 -1.13 -10.04
N VAL A 11 -1.00 -0.32 -10.37
CA VAL A 11 0.40 -0.75 -10.29
C VAL A 11 0.83 -0.94 -8.83
N ALA A 12 0.36 -0.10 -7.91
CA ALA A 12 0.65 -0.22 -6.48
C ALA A 12 0.07 -1.50 -5.87
N GLU A 13 -1.17 -1.86 -6.22
CA GLU A 13 -1.82 -3.10 -5.80
C GLU A 13 -1.02 -4.31 -6.28
N TRP A 14 -0.71 -4.36 -7.57
CA TRP A 14 0.06 -5.47 -8.14
C TRP A 14 1.43 -5.60 -7.49
N LEU A 15 2.16 -4.49 -7.33
CA LEU A 15 3.48 -4.52 -6.71
C LEU A 15 3.39 -4.91 -5.23
N ASN A 16 2.34 -4.50 -4.52
CA ASN A 16 2.14 -4.89 -3.13
C ASN A 16 1.94 -6.40 -2.98
N VAL A 17 1.08 -6.99 -3.82
CA VAL A 17 0.84 -8.45 -3.82
C VAL A 17 2.14 -9.19 -4.10
N VAL A 18 2.88 -8.77 -5.13
CA VAL A 18 4.16 -9.39 -5.49
C VAL A 18 5.17 -9.28 -4.34
N LEU A 19 5.33 -8.11 -3.74
CA LEU A 19 6.26 -7.92 -2.62
C LEU A 19 5.88 -8.76 -1.40
N LYS A 20 4.59 -8.89 -1.09
CA LYS A 20 4.12 -9.75 0.01
C LYS A 20 4.57 -11.19 -0.17
N TRP A 21 4.43 -11.74 -1.38
CA TRP A 21 4.88 -13.10 -1.70
C TRP A 21 6.39 -13.28 -1.67
N PHE A 22 7.19 -12.22 -1.76
CA PHE A 22 8.65 -12.32 -1.70
C PHE A 22 9.21 -12.05 -0.30
N LEU A 23 8.59 -11.14 0.45
CA LEU A 23 9.10 -10.68 1.75
C LEU A 23 8.57 -11.52 2.91
N PHE A 24 7.47 -12.26 2.74
CA PHE A 24 6.90 -13.17 3.76
C PHE A 24 6.84 -12.55 5.15
N GLY A 25 6.33 -11.31 5.24
CA GLY A 25 6.28 -10.58 6.51
C GLY A 25 5.24 -11.16 7.47
N GLU A 26 5.65 -11.40 8.71
CA GLU A 26 4.77 -11.79 9.83
C GLU A 26 3.71 -10.73 10.17
N ARG A 27 2.59 -11.16 10.77
CA ARG A 27 1.57 -10.23 11.30
C ARG A 27 1.56 -10.24 12.83
N PRO A 28 1.50 -9.06 13.49
CA PRO A 28 1.62 -8.98 14.95
C PRO A 28 0.62 -9.86 15.70
N TYR A 29 -0.64 -9.92 15.25
CA TYR A 29 -1.66 -10.74 15.90
C TYR A 29 -1.26 -12.23 15.98
N TRP A 30 -0.90 -12.83 14.85
CA TRP A 30 -0.49 -14.24 14.78
C TRP A 30 0.85 -14.49 15.49
N TRP A 31 1.82 -13.61 15.27
CA TRP A 31 3.14 -13.70 15.89
C TRP A 31 3.09 -13.72 17.43
N ILE A 32 2.19 -12.95 18.07
CA ILE A 32 2.04 -12.95 19.53
C ILE A 32 1.46 -14.28 20.05
N HIS A 33 0.57 -14.91 19.28
CA HIS A 33 0.03 -16.22 19.63
C HIS A 33 1.07 -17.34 19.45
N GLU A 34 1.79 -17.35 18.33
CA GLU A 34 2.80 -18.37 18.01
C GLU A 34 4.04 -18.30 18.91
N SER A 35 4.41 -17.11 19.35
CA SER A 35 5.55 -16.90 20.27
C SER A 35 5.26 -17.29 21.72
N GLY A 36 4.02 -17.65 22.07
CA GLY A 36 3.60 -17.97 23.45
C GLY A 36 3.50 -16.75 24.37
N LEU A 37 3.73 -15.53 23.85
CA LEU A 37 3.63 -14.28 24.59
C LEU A 37 2.20 -14.01 25.08
N SER A 38 1.19 -14.38 24.29
CA SER A 38 -0.22 -14.24 24.66
C SER A 38 -0.56 -14.98 25.97
N GLU A 39 -0.06 -16.20 26.13
CA GLU A 39 -0.33 -17.03 27.31
C GLU A 39 0.50 -16.57 28.52
N ARG A 40 1.77 -16.23 28.28
CA ARG A 40 2.70 -15.81 29.32
C ARG A 40 2.30 -14.49 29.99
N GLU A 41 1.83 -13.53 29.21
CA GLU A 41 1.48 -12.18 29.66
C GLU A 41 -0.04 -12.01 29.90
N GLN A 42 -0.83 -13.08 29.75
CA GLN A 42 -2.30 -13.07 29.88
C GLN A 42 -2.97 -11.92 29.12
N LEU A 43 -2.49 -11.63 27.90
CA LEU A 43 -2.99 -10.51 27.11
C LEU A 43 -4.35 -10.86 26.49
N PRO A 44 -5.45 -10.16 26.85
CA PRO A 44 -6.75 -10.40 26.23
C PRO A 44 -6.78 -9.74 24.85
N LEU A 45 -6.20 -10.40 23.86
CA LEU A 45 -6.20 -9.93 22.47
C LEU A 45 -7.58 -10.14 21.85
N ARG A 46 -8.18 -9.05 21.37
CA ARG A 46 -9.44 -9.10 20.63
C ARG A 46 -9.17 -9.18 19.13
N GLN A 47 -9.67 -10.23 18.50
CA GLN A 47 -9.69 -10.31 17.04
C GLN A 47 -10.80 -9.44 16.48
N PHE A 48 -10.47 -8.60 15.50
CA PHE A 48 -11.45 -7.86 14.71
C PHE A 48 -11.51 -8.45 13.30
N PRO A 49 -12.61 -8.26 12.55
CA PRO A 49 -12.67 -8.69 11.14
C PRO A 49 -11.54 -8.09 10.30
N ALA A 50 -11.11 -6.86 10.62
CA ALA A 50 -9.99 -6.21 9.98
C ALA A 50 -8.61 -6.79 10.36
N THR A 51 -8.51 -7.60 11.42
CA THR A 51 -7.28 -8.32 11.80
C THR A 51 -7.01 -9.51 10.88
N CYS A 52 -8.07 -10.16 10.39
CA CYS A 52 -8.02 -11.38 9.57
C CYS A 52 -7.74 -11.10 8.09
N GLU A 53 -6.63 -10.43 7.81
CA GLU A 53 -6.17 -10.30 6.43
C GLU A 53 -5.42 -11.57 6.00
N THR A 54 -5.66 -12.00 4.77
CA THR A 54 -5.00 -13.17 4.18
C THR A 54 -3.59 -12.83 3.69
N GLY A 55 -2.70 -13.84 3.77
CA GLY A 55 -1.33 -13.76 3.28
C GLY A 55 -0.39 -12.80 4.04
N PRO A 56 0.86 -12.67 3.56
CA PRO A 56 1.92 -11.94 4.26
C PRO A 56 1.66 -10.45 4.48
N GLY A 57 2.29 -9.90 5.53
CA GLY A 57 2.09 -8.56 6.04
C GLY A 57 3.01 -7.47 5.50
N ASP A 58 4.14 -7.77 4.87
CA ASP A 58 5.12 -6.75 4.43
C ASP A 58 5.15 -6.58 2.90
N PRO A 59 5.02 -5.36 2.35
CA PRO A 59 4.66 -4.10 3.02
C PRO A 59 3.15 -3.90 3.19
N SER A 60 2.77 -2.97 4.05
CA SER A 60 1.36 -2.64 4.27
C SER A 60 0.69 -2.10 3.00
N GLY A 61 -0.21 -2.88 2.40
CA GLY A 61 -0.94 -2.52 1.19
C GLY A 61 -1.77 -1.26 1.36
N HIS A 62 -2.48 -1.14 2.49
CA HIS A 62 -3.26 0.05 2.84
C HIS A 62 -2.42 1.33 2.77
N CYS A 63 -1.22 1.31 3.36
CA CYS A 63 -0.33 2.47 3.37
C CYS A 63 0.32 2.71 2.01
N MET A 64 0.72 1.65 1.32
CA MET A 64 1.35 1.72 0.00
C MET A 64 0.42 2.27 -1.07
N ILE A 65 -0.80 1.74 -1.17
CA ILE A 65 -1.80 2.17 -2.14
C ILE A 65 -2.27 3.60 -1.82
N LEU A 66 -2.57 3.91 -0.56
CA LEU A 66 -2.94 5.27 -0.15
C LEU A 66 -1.82 6.27 -0.46
N GLY A 67 -0.57 5.88 -0.17
CA GLY A 67 0.62 6.67 -0.48
C GLY A 67 0.76 6.95 -1.97
N ALA A 68 0.63 5.93 -2.79
CA ALA A 68 0.79 6.03 -4.24
C ALA A 68 -0.38 6.80 -4.88
N ALA A 69 -1.62 6.42 -4.59
CA ALA A 69 -2.83 6.93 -5.23
C ALA A 69 -3.12 8.40 -4.89
N LEU A 70 -2.82 8.84 -3.66
CA LEU A 70 -3.02 10.25 -3.27
C LEU A 70 -1.90 11.17 -3.78
N TRP A 71 -0.73 10.65 -4.15
CA TRP A 71 0.39 11.44 -4.66
C TRP A 71 0.00 12.40 -5.83
N PRO A 72 -0.67 11.93 -6.91
CA PRO A 72 -1.11 12.83 -7.98
C PRO A 72 -2.17 13.84 -7.55
N ILE A 73 -2.96 13.55 -6.52
CA ILE A 73 -3.97 14.47 -5.97
C ILE A 73 -3.27 15.57 -5.17
N VAL A 74 -2.41 15.21 -4.22
CA VAL A 74 -1.74 16.19 -3.35
C VAL A 74 -0.85 17.15 -4.13
N THR A 75 -0.13 16.63 -5.13
CA THR A 75 0.70 17.46 -6.03
C THR A 75 -0.14 18.37 -6.91
N ALA A 76 -1.31 17.92 -7.39
CA ALA A 76 -2.22 18.77 -8.16
C ALA A 76 -2.85 19.87 -7.29
N LEU A 77 -3.27 19.54 -6.07
CA LEU A 77 -3.80 20.50 -5.09
C LEU A 77 -2.75 21.54 -4.69
N SER A 78 -1.53 21.10 -4.37
CA SER A 78 -0.43 22.02 -4.02
C SER A 78 -0.11 22.96 -5.18
N LYS A 79 -0.08 22.46 -6.42
CA LYS A 79 0.08 23.30 -7.62
C LYS A 79 -1.10 24.27 -7.80
N ALA A 80 -2.33 23.84 -7.60
CA ALA A 80 -3.50 24.72 -7.67
C ALA A 80 -3.39 25.85 -6.64
N MET A 81 -3.14 25.51 -5.36
CA MET A 81 -2.96 26.49 -4.29
C MET A 81 -1.83 27.48 -4.60
N SER A 82 -0.72 27.03 -5.18
CA SER A 82 0.38 27.92 -5.56
C SER A 82 0.01 29.00 -6.59
N ARG A 83 -1.07 28.80 -7.37
CA ARG A 83 -1.59 29.82 -8.29
C ARG A 83 -2.42 30.88 -7.58
N TYR A 84 -3.07 30.54 -6.46
CA TYR A 84 -3.96 31.44 -5.72
C TYR A 84 -3.25 32.15 -4.56
N THR A 85 -2.13 31.63 -4.06
CA THR A 85 -1.40 32.25 -2.93
C THR A 85 0.12 32.11 -3.05
N ARG A 86 0.83 33.17 -2.64
CA ARG A 86 2.30 33.16 -2.51
C ARG A 86 2.78 32.61 -1.18
N SER A 87 1.89 32.45 -0.19
CA SER A 87 2.24 31.91 1.13
C SER A 87 2.84 30.51 1.03
N ARG A 88 3.99 30.29 1.69
CA ARG A 88 4.64 28.96 1.74
C ARG A 88 3.83 27.98 2.57
N LEU A 89 3.25 28.43 3.68
CA LEU A 89 2.44 27.59 4.58
C LEU A 89 1.22 27.02 3.86
N LEU A 90 0.45 27.85 3.18
CA LEU A 90 -0.74 27.40 2.45
C LEU A 90 -0.40 26.38 1.36
N ARG A 91 0.77 26.50 0.70
CA ARG A 91 1.23 25.53 -0.31
C ARG A 91 1.59 24.16 0.27
N LEU A 92 1.93 24.10 1.56
CA LEU A 92 2.28 22.87 2.27
C LEU A 92 1.06 22.14 2.84
N ILE A 93 -0.07 22.82 3.03
CA ILE A 93 -1.30 22.22 3.60
C ILE A 93 -1.68 20.89 2.93
N PRO A 94 -1.71 20.76 1.59
CA PRO A 94 -2.06 19.48 0.97
C PRO A 94 -1.13 18.34 1.38
N PHE A 95 0.19 18.61 1.44
CA PHE A 95 1.17 17.62 1.86
C PHE A 95 1.06 17.29 3.34
N LEU A 96 0.77 18.28 4.20
CA LEU A 96 0.52 18.04 5.63
C LEU A 96 -0.70 17.14 5.83
N LEU A 97 -1.81 17.42 5.15
CA LEU A 97 -3.01 16.58 5.20
C LEU A 97 -2.75 15.17 4.66
N TYR A 98 -1.98 15.05 3.58
CA TYR A 98 -1.58 13.76 3.02
C TYR A 98 -0.77 12.92 4.00
N ILE A 99 0.25 13.51 4.65
CA ILE A 99 1.05 12.81 5.66
C ILE A 99 0.18 12.44 6.87
N LEU A 100 -0.71 13.34 7.32
CA LEU A 100 -1.61 13.05 8.43
C LEU A 100 -2.53 11.85 8.13
N LEU A 101 -3.08 11.78 6.91
CA LEU A 101 -3.89 10.64 6.47
C LEU A 101 -3.08 9.34 6.42
N LEU A 102 -1.81 9.39 5.97
CA LEU A 102 -0.92 8.22 5.98
C LEU A 102 -0.61 7.76 7.40
N VAL A 103 -0.32 8.68 8.32
CA VAL A 103 -0.09 8.36 9.73
C VAL A 103 -1.35 7.75 10.35
N ALA A 104 -2.52 8.35 10.13
CA ALA A 104 -3.79 7.83 10.63
C ALA A 104 -4.09 6.42 10.09
N MET A 105 -3.85 6.19 8.80
CA MET A 105 -3.98 4.86 8.18
C MET A 105 -2.99 3.86 8.78
N GLY A 106 -1.73 4.25 8.94
CA GLY A 106 -0.70 3.41 9.55
C GLY A 106 -1.03 3.01 10.98
N LEU A 107 -1.44 3.99 11.80
CA LEU A 107 -1.86 3.75 13.18
C LEU A 107 -3.07 2.83 13.25
N SER A 108 -4.08 2.99 12.38
CA SER A 108 -5.24 2.10 12.36
C SER A 108 -4.83 0.64 12.16
N ARG A 109 -3.81 0.39 11.33
CA ARG A 109 -3.30 -0.96 11.08
C ARG A 109 -2.48 -1.55 12.22
N ILE A 110 -1.71 -0.70 12.91
CA ILE A 110 -0.93 -1.10 14.09
C ILE A 110 -1.87 -1.43 15.25
N PHE A 111 -2.89 -0.60 15.49
CA PHE A 111 -3.85 -0.81 16.59
C PHE A 111 -4.67 -2.10 16.44
N VAL A 112 -4.97 -2.51 15.21
CA VAL A 112 -5.69 -3.76 14.92
C VAL A 112 -4.73 -4.96 14.83
N LEU A 113 -3.44 -4.77 15.14
CA LEU A 113 -2.38 -5.79 15.15
C LEU A 113 -2.19 -6.50 13.80
N ALA A 114 -2.50 -5.82 12.70
CA ALA A 114 -2.38 -6.40 11.37
C ALA A 114 -1.04 -6.12 10.70
N HIS A 115 -0.33 -5.08 11.15
CA HIS A 115 0.99 -4.71 10.63
C HIS A 115 1.91 -4.23 11.74
N PHE A 116 3.19 -4.59 11.63
CA PHE A 116 4.24 -3.99 12.44
C PHE A 116 4.54 -2.55 11.99
N PRO A 117 5.09 -1.69 12.86
CA PRO A 117 5.43 -0.31 12.50
C PRO A 117 6.36 -0.19 11.29
N HIS A 118 7.34 -1.11 11.15
CA HIS A 118 8.25 -1.09 10.02
C HIS A 118 7.54 -1.39 8.69
N GLN A 119 6.52 -2.27 8.67
CA GLN A 119 5.74 -2.61 7.48
C GLN A 119 4.85 -1.44 7.01
N VAL A 120 4.37 -0.64 7.97
CA VAL A 120 3.63 0.59 7.70
C VAL A 120 4.55 1.66 7.11
N ILE A 121 5.75 1.81 7.67
CA ILE A 121 6.75 2.77 7.18
C ILE A 121 7.24 2.35 5.78
N SER A 122 7.61 1.09 5.59
CA SER A 122 8.06 0.55 4.30
C SER A 122 6.98 0.74 3.23
N GLY A 123 5.72 0.37 3.54
CA GLY A 123 4.58 0.58 2.66
C GLY A 123 4.36 2.05 2.29
N SER A 124 4.39 2.95 3.27
CA SER A 124 4.21 4.39 3.03
C SER A 124 5.31 4.97 2.12
N LEU A 125 6.58 4.62 2.38
CA LEU A 125 7.72 5.07 1.59
C LEU A 125 7.68 4.50 0.16
N ALA A 126 7.41 3.21 0.01
CA ALA A 126 7.26 2.56 -1.29
C ALA A 126 6.11 3.17 -2.09
N GLY A 127 4.97 3.43 -1.44
CA GLY A 127 3.82 4.10 -2.05
C GLY A 127 4.15 5.50 -2.55
N MET A 128 4.79 6.33 -1.72
CA MET A 128 5.23 7.67 -2.11
C MET A 128 6.20 7.65 -3.30
N ALA A 129 7.21 6.77 -3.26
CA ALA A 129 8.20 6.62 -4.32
C ALA A 129 7.54 6.19 -5.65
N LEU A 130 6.62 5.22 -5.59
CA LEU A 130 5.87 4.73 -6.74
C LEU A 130 4.96 5.82 -7.33
N GLY A 131 4.23 6.53 -6.46
CA GLY A 131 3.37 7.63 -6.87
C GLY A 131 4.14 8.75 -7.56
N TRP A 132 5.31 9.11 -7.02
CA TRP A 132 6.22 10.08 -7.63
C TRP A 132 6.76 9.62 -8.99
N GLY A 133 7.23 8.38 -9.07
CA GLY A 133 7.80 7.81 -10.29
C GLY A 133 6.79 7.72 -11.43
N LEU A 134 5.64 7.10 -11.18
CA LEU A 134 4.58 6.92 -12.18
C LEU A 134 3.92 8.23 -12.59
N GLN A 135 3.81 9.20 -11.67
CA GLN A 135 3.31 10.53 -12.03
C GLN A 135 4.25 11.24 -13.01
N ARG A 136 5.56 11.06 -12.87
CA ARG A 136 6.56 11.70 -13.74
C ARG A 136 6.54 11.14 -15.16
N TRP A 137 6.12 9.89 -15.33
CA TRP A 137 6.07 9.17 -16.60
C TRP A 137 4.66 8.64 -16.89
N PRO A 138 3.68 9.52 -17.15
CA PRO A 138 2.31 9.12 -17.44
C PRO A 138 2.24 8.25 -18.70
N PRO A 139 1.44 7.17 -18.70
CA PRO A 139 1.08 6.48 -19.94
C PRO A 139 0.16 7.37 -20.80
N ASN A 140 0.04 7.01 -22.08
CA ASN A 140 -0.91 7.70 -22.96
C ASN A 140 -2.35 7.29 -22.62
N PHE A 141 -3.00 8.11 -21.80
CA PHE A 141 -4.35 7.87 -21.27
C PHE A 141 -5.46 7.79 -22.35
N LEU A 142 -5.20 8.22 -23.59
CA LEU A 142 -6.20 8.17 -24.67
C LEU A 142 -6.34 6.78 -25.29
N LYS A 143 -5.38 5.88 -25.08
CA LYS A 143 -5.40 4.54 -25.65
C LYS A 143 -5.99 3.54 -24.65
N VAL A 144 -7.30 3.33 -24.68
CA VAL A 144 -7.98 2.34 -23.80
C VAL A 144 -7.34 0.94 -23.86
N ARG A 145 -6.87 0.54 -25.05
CA ARG A 145 -6.13 -0.72 -25.26
C ARG A 145 -4.91 -0.85 -24.34
N PHE A 146 -4.22 0.24 -24.02
CA PHE A 146 -3.10 0.22 -23.09
C PHE A 146 -3.53 -0.25 -21.70
N PHE A 147 -4.63 0.28 -21.16
CA PHE A 147 -5.13 -0.10 -19.83
C PHE A 147 -5.59 -1.55 -19.80
N LEU A 148 -6.31 -2.00 -20.83
CA LEU A 148 -6.79 -3.38 -20.91
C LEU A 148 -5.63 -4.37 -21.01
N LEU A 149 -4.66 -4.12 -21.90
CA LEU A 149 -3.49 -4.99 -22.04
C LEU A 149 -2.62 -4.99 -20.79
N THR A 150 -2.46 -3.84 -20.14
CA THR A 150 -1.66 -3.77 -18.91
C THR A 150 -2.36 -4.45 -17.75
N ALA A 151 -3.67 -4.23 -17.55
CA ALA A 151 -4.44 -4.92 -16.52
C ALA A 151 -4.43 -6.44 -16.72
N LEU A 152 -4.62 -6.91 -17.97
CA LEU A 152 -4.52 -8.32 -18.31
C LEU A 152 -3.10 -8.85 -18.05
N GLY A 153 -2.06 -8.11 -18.45
CA GLY A 153 -0.67 -8.50 -18.20
C GLY A 153 -0.33 -8.60 -16.72
N LEU A 154 -0.78 -7.64 -15.90
CA LEU A 154 -0.60 -7.66 -14.45
C LEU A 154 -1.37 -8.82 -13.79
N LEU A 155 -2.58 -9.11 -14.26
CA LEU A 155 -3.36 -10.26 -13.79
C LEU A 155 -2.66 -11.59 -14.13
N LEU A 156 -2.29 -11.77 -15.40
CA LEU A 156 -1.64 -12.99 -15.86
C LEU A 156 -0.28 -13.18 -15.17
N SER A 157 0.49 -12.11 -14.95
CA SER A 157 1.75 -12.21 -14.23
C SER A 157 1.56 -12.55 -12.76
N ALA A 158 0.54 -12.00 -12.09
CA ALA A 158 0.21 -12.36 -10.72
C ALA A 158 -0.22 -13.83 -10.61
N LEU A 159 -1.08 -14.31 -11.53
CA LEU A 159 -1.49 -15.72 -11.57
C LEU A 159 -0.31 -16.66 -11.86
N ALA A 160 0.59 -16.28 -12.77
CA ALA A 160 1.79 -17.05 -13.08
C ALA A 160 2.74 -17.10 -11.88
N LEU A 161 3.01 -15.97 -11.23
CA LEU A 161 3.85 -15.92 -10.03
C LEU A 161 3.26 -16.76 -8.90
N HIS A 162 1.95 -16.64 -8.65
CA HIS A 162 1.26 -17.45 -7.67
C HIS A 162 1.40 -18.95 -7.96
N GLY A 163 1.09 -19.38 -9.19
CA GLY A 163 1.20 -20.78 -9.60
C GLY A 163 2.63 -21.32 -9.55
N LEU A 164 3.63 -20.51 -9.88
CA LEU A 164 5.03 -20.90 -9.79
C LEU A 164 5.50 -21.04 -8.34
N ALA A 165 5.09 -20.12 -7.47
CA ALA A 165 5.43 -20.17 -6.05
C ALA A 165 4.78 -21.38 -5.35
N THR A 166 3.51 -21.66 -5.62
CA THR A 166 2.85 -22.86 -5.07
C THR A 166 3.45 -24.15 -5.64
N ALA A 167 3.82 -24.19 -6.92
CA ALA A 167 4.54 -25.31 -7.50
C ALA A 167 5.95 -25.51 -6.90
N ALA A 168 6.58 -24.43 -6.44
CA ALA A 168 7.84 -24.48 -5.68
C ALA A 168 7.65 -24.88 -4.20
N GLY A 169 6.41 -25.10 -3.75
CA GLY A 169 6.08 -25.50 -2.38
C GLY A 169 6.03 -24.34 -1.39
N LEU A 170 5.97 -23.09 -1.86
CA LEU A 170 5.76 -21.93 -1.00
C LEU A 170 4.28 -21.81 -0.64
N ASP A 171 3.99 -21.72 0.66
CA ASP A 171 2.65 -21.37 1.14
C ASP A 171 2.47 -19.85 1.03
N LEU A 172 1.73 -19.43 -0.01
CA LEU A 172 1.44 -18.02 -0.25
C LEU A 172 0.24 -17.51 0.55
N ASP A 173 -0.62 -18.43 1.01
CA ASP A 173 -1.81 -18.08 1.77
C ASP A 173 -1.52 -17.92 3.27
N TRP A 174 -0.30 -18.33 3.68
CA TRP A 174 0.21 -18.36 5.05
C TRP A 174 -0.44 -19.47 5.90
#